data_AF-A0A9D3W4P3-F1
#
_entry.id   AF-A0A9D3W4P3-F1
#
_cell.length_a   1.000
_cell.length_b   1.000
_cell.length_c   1.000
_cell.angle_alpha   90.00
_cell.angle_beta   90.00
_cell.angle_gamma   90.00
#
_symmetry.space_group_name_H-M   'P 1'
#
loop_
_entity.id
_entity.type
_entity.pdbx_description
1 polymer ?
#
loop_
_entity_poly.entity_id
_entity_poly.type
_entity_poly.pdbx_seq_one_letter_code
_entity_poly.pdbx_strand_id
1 'polypeptide(L)'
;MYSGKEILYERTSGLAINFVKSGIMFSSNTSGTIQDSVKSMLGINSPIDHGRYLELPLLVGRNKRQVFAFIKKHFSKCIFHWQNKLLSWVSKKVLIKNVA
;
A
#
# COMPACT_ATOMS: atom_id res chain seq x y z
N MET A 1 -18.89 -7.19 16.41
CA MET A 1 -18.62 -7.02 17.85
C MET A 1 -17.12 -6.77 17.97
N TYR A 2 -16.71 -5.55 18.33
CA TYR A 2 -15.31 -5.15 18.35
C TYR A 2 -14.56 -5.83 19.50
N SER A 3 -13.36 -6.33 19.22
CA SER A 3 -12.55 -7.12 20.13
C SER A 3 -11.95 -6.19 21.19
N GLY A 4 -12.05 -6.53 22.48
CA GLY A 4 -11.77 -5.63 23.61
C GLY A 4 -10.38 -4.96 23.68
N LYS A 5 -9.46 -5.34 22.78
CA LYS A 5 -8.12 -4.72 22.63
C LYS A 5 -8.14 -3.45 21.78
N GLU A 6 -9.08 -3.31 20.85
CA GLU A 6 -9.20 -2.17 19.94
C GLU A 6 -9.68 -0.92 20.69
N ILE A 7 -10.60 -1.13 21.63
CA ILE A 7 -11.15 -0.10 22.53
C ILE A 7 -10.05 0.56 23.37
N LEU A 8 -8.97 -0.15 23.70
CA LEU A 8 -7.83 0.39 24.43
C LEU A 8 -6.99 1.35 23.57
N TYR A 9 -6.78 1.02 22.28
CA TYR A 9 -6.08 1.90 21.35
C TYR A 9 -6.89 3.17 21.08
N GLU A 10 -8.18 3.04 20.82
CA GLU A 10 -9.06 4.19 20.55
C GLU A 10 -9.15 5.11 21.78
N ARG A 11 -9.24 4.54 22.98
CA ARG A 11 -9.29 5.32 24.23
C ARG A 11 -7.99 6.04 24.57
N THR A 12 -6.84 5.47 24.22
CA THR A 12 -5.54 6.08 24.53
C THR A 12 -5.06 7.05 23.44
N SER A 13 -5.34 6.78 22.17
CA SER A 13 -4.91 7.60 21.04
C SER A 13 -5.97 8.60 20.58
N GLY A 14 -7.26 8.38 20.89
CA GLY A 14 -8.38 9.15 20.32
C GLY A 14 -8.65 8.84 18.85
N LEU A 15 -8.00 7.82 18.26
CA LEU A 15 -8.09 7.49 16.85
C LEU A 15 -8.77 6.13 16.65
N ALA A 16 -9.71 6.08 15.70
CA ALA A 16 -10.38 4.85 15.29
C ALA A 16 -9.60 4.10 14.20
N ILE A 17 -9.60 2.77 14.27
CA ILE A 17 -8.93 1.92 13.28
C ILE A 17 -9.83 1.73 12.06
N ASN A 18 -9.29 1.97 10.86
CA ASN A 18 -10.00 1.72 9.62
C ASN A 18 -9.77 0.29 9.12
N PHE A 19 -10.60 -0.65 9.58
CA PHE A 19 -10.50 -2.07 9.20
C PHE A 19 -10.70 -2.37 7.71
N VAL A 20 -11.29 -1.44 6.94
CA VAL A 20 -11.43 -1.59 5.48
C VAL A 20 -10.10 -1.29 4.76
N LYS A 21 -9.28 -0.40 5.32
CA LYS A 21 -7.96 -0.03 4.79
C LYS A 21 -6.82 -0.80 5.46
N SER A 22 -7.05 -1.32 6.65
CA SER A 22 -6.10 -2.15 7.39
C SER A 22 -6.20 -3.60 6.95
N GLY A 23 -5.09 -4.32 7.06
CA GLY A 23 -5.08 -5.76 6.86
C GLY A 23 -3.90 -6.41 7.58
N ILE A 24 -3.78 -7.72 7.46
CA ILE A 24 -2.73 -8.50 8.15
C ILE A 24 -1.85 -9.21 7.11
N MET A 25 -0.56 -9.27 7.40
CA MET A 25 0.42 -10.04 6.63
C MET A 25 1.12 -11.05 7.54
N PHE A 26 1.34 -12.25 7.02
CA PHE A 26 2.04 -13.32 7.72
C PHE A 26 3.35 -13.65 7.02
N SER A 27 4.36 -14.04 7.80
CA SER A 27 5.60 -14.57 7.24
C SER A 27 5.36 -15.95 6.64
N SER A 28 6.22 -16.36 5.70
CA SER A 28 6.17 -17.71 5.10
C SER A 28 6.30 -18.84 6.13
N ASN A 29 6.82 -18.55 7.31
CA ASN A 29 7.04 -19.50 8.39
C ASN A 29 5.83 -19.64 9.34
N THR A 30 4.76 -18.87 9.13
CA THR A 30 3.58 -18.91 10.00
C THR A 30 2.62 -20.01 9.54
N SER A 31 2.31 -20.97 10.42
CA SER A 31 1.36 -22.05 10.10
C SER A 31 -0.05 -21.53 9.84
N GLY A 32 -0.78 -22.17 8.93
CA GLY A 32 -2.16 -21.76 8.58
C GLY A 32 -3.10 -21.69 9.79
N THR A 33 -2.95 -22.61 10.74
CA THR A 33 -3.74 -22.63 11.98
C THR A 33 -3.54 -21.37 12.83
N ILE A 34 -2.31 -20.87 12.91
CA ILE A 34 -1.99 -19.61 13.61
C ILE A 34 -2.54 -18.42 12.82
N GLN A 35 -2.42 -18.44 11.49
CA GLN A 35 -2.96 -17.37 10.64
C GLN A 35 -4.48 -17.24 10.82
N ASP A 36 -5.21 -18.35 10.81
CA ASP A 36 -6.67 -18.36 10.92
C ASP A 36 -7.14 -17.95 12.32
N SER A 37 -6.42 -18.38 13.36
CA SER A 37 -6.66 -17.91 14.74
C SER A 37 -6.49 -16.39 14.86
N VAL A 38 -5.42 -15.83 14.30
CA VAL A 38 -5.15 -14.38 14.33
C VAL A 38 -6.17 -13.59 13.51
N LYS A 39 -6.56 -14.07 12.32
CA LYS A 39 -7.62 -13.46 11.50
C LYS A 39 -8.94 -13.42 12.25
N SER A 40 -9.31 -14.53 12.89
CA SER A 40 -10.53 -14.64 13.71
C SER A 40 -10.50 -13.68 14.90
N MET A 41 -9.36 -13.57 15.60
CA MET A 41 -9.22 -12.67 16.76
C MET A 41 -9.33 -11.19 16.39
N LEU A 42 -8.82 -10.80 15.21
CA LEU A 42 -8.79 -9.42 14.74
C LEU A 42 -10.00 -9.05 13.86
N GLY A 43 -10.83 -10.02 13.47
CA GLY A 43 -11.96 -9.79 12.56
C GLY A 43 -11.55 -9.32 11.15
N ILE A 44 -10.28 -9.46 10.80
CA ILE A 44 -9.73 -9.05 9.50
C ILE A 44 -9.56 -10.29 8.64
N ASN A 45 -10.49 -10.48 7.70
CA ASN A 45 -10.46 -11.60 6.75
C ASN A 45 -9.64 -11.31 5.50
N SER A 46 -9.30 -10.04 5.23
CA SER A 46 -8.57 -9.70 4.01
C SER A 46 -7.07 -9.94 4.21
N PRO A 47 -6.44 -10.81 3.41
CA PRO A 47 -5.00 -10.66 3.20
C PRO A 47 -4.77 -9.25 2.64
N ILE A 48 -3.71 -8.56 3.09
CA ILE A 48 -3.24 -7.40 2.33
C ILE A 48 -2.69 -7.97 1.03
N ASP A 49 -3.56 -8.03 0.02
CA ASP A 49 -3.18 -8.43 -1.33
C ASP A 49 -2.21 -7.37 -1.86
N HIS A 50 -0.90 -7.67 -1.78
CA HIS A 50 0.21 -6.87 -2.31
C HIS A 50 -0.04 -5.36 -2.24
N GLY A 51 -0.52 -4.90 -1.07
CA GLY A 51 -1.16 -3.60 -0.93
C GLY A 51 -0.24 -2.46 -1.38
N ARG A 52 -0.80 -1.35 -1.82
CA ARG A 52 -0.01 -0.15 -2.06
C ARG A 52 0.05 0.67 -0.78
N TYR A 53 1.25 0.96 -0.30
CA TYR A 53 1.47 1.95 0.75
C TYR A 53 2.14 3.17 0.13
N LEU A 54 1.51 4.34 0.27
CA LEU A 54 1.97 5.58 -0.37
C LEU A 54 2.21 5.40 -1.88
N GLU A 55 1.32 4.68 -2.55
CA GLU A 55 1.42 4.31 -3.97
C GLU A 55 2.58 3.38 -4.34
N LEU A 56 3.33 2.84 -3.38
CA LEU A 56 4.39 1.87 -3.62
C LEU A 56 3.93 0.46 -3.23
N PRO A 57 4.42 -0.59 -3.90
CA PRO A 57 4.11 -1.96 -3.49
C PRO A 57 4.64 -2.19 -2.07
N LEU A 58 3.74 -2.48 -1.13
CA LEU A 58 4.05 -2.70 0.28
C LEU A 58 4.97 -3.92 0.46
N LEU A 59 4.84 -4.92 -0.42
CA LEU A 59 5.65 -6.13 -0.38
C LEU A 59 6.61 -6.19 -1.57
N VAL A 60 7.86 -5.81 -1.33
CA VAL A 60 8.98 -6.08 -2.24
C VAL A 60 9.48 -7.49 -1.94
N GLY A 61 8.88 -8.49 -2.60
CA GLY A 61 9.36 -9.87 -2.52
C GLY A 61 10.70 -10.07 -3.23
N ARG A 62 11.15 -11.34 -3.34
CA ARG A 62 12.36 -11.70 -4.11
C ARG A 62 12.29 -11.26 -5.58
N ASN A 63 11.08 -11.11 -6.12
CA ASN A 63 10.86 -10.69 -7.50
C ASN A 63 10.91 -9.16 -7.68
N LYS A 64 12.13 -8.61 -7.69
CA LYS A 64 12.36 -7.19 -7.97
C LYS A 64 11.80 -6.73 -9.32
N ARG A 65 11.62 -7.63 -10.30
CA ARG A 65 11.12 -7.27 -11.64
C ARG A 65 9.68 -6.75 -11.59
N GLN A 66 8.83 -7.32 -10.73
CA GLN A 66 7.45 -6.84 -10.58
C GLN A 66 7.40 -5.42 -9.98
N VAL A 67 8.28 -5.14 -9.02
CA VAL A 67 8.41 -3.80 -8.42
C VAL A 67 8.93 -2.79 -9.43
N PHE A 68 9.97 -3.14 -10.20
CA PHE A 68 10.44 -2.28 -11.29
C PHE A 68 9.39 -2.04 -12.37
N ALA A 69 8.62 -3.06 -12.74
CA ALA A 69 7.53 -2.92 -13.71
C ALA A 69 6.42 -2.00 -13.18
N PHE A 70 6.09 -2.10 -11.89
CA PHE A 70 5.16 -1.20 -11.22
C PHE A 70 5.65 0.25 -11.26
N ILE A 71 6.90 0.49 -10.86
CA ILE A 71 7.52 1.82 -10.86
C ILE A 71 7.50 2.38 -12.29
N LYS A 72 7.95 1.60 -13.28
CA LYS A 72 7.94 2.00 -14.70
C LYS A 72 6.54 2.42 -15.17
N LYS A 73 5.51 1.64 -14.84
CA LYS A 73 4.12 1.94 -15.19
C LYS A 73 3.63 3.24 -14.53
N HIS A 74 4.00 3.49 -13.28
CA HIS A 74 3.67 4.72 -12.56
C HIS A 74 4.31 5.95 -13.23
N PHE A 75 5.62 5.90 -13.49
CA PHE A 75 6.33 6.98 -14.21
C PHE A 75 5.73 7.23 -15.60
N SER A 76 5.44 6.18 -16.37
CA SER A 76 4.78 6.33 -17.68
C SER A 76 3.43 7.02 -17.59
N LYS A 77 2.63 6.73 -16.55
CA LYS A 77 1.34 7.39 -16.32
C LYS A 77 1.54 8.87 -16.00
N CYS A 78 2.52 9.23 -15.17
CA CYS A 78 2.84 10.63 -14.86
C CYS A 78 3.25 11.41 -16.11
N ILE A 79 4.15 10.84 -16.93
CA ILE A 79 4.61 11.45 -18.18
C ILE A 79 3.45 11.66 -19.15
N PHE A 80 2.61 10.65 -19.36
CA PHE A 80 1.43 10.75 -20.22
C PHE A 80 0.46 11.82 -19.73
N HIS A 81 0.24 11.90 -18.41
CA HIS A 81 -0.62 12.90 -17.81
C HIS A 81 -0.08 14.33 -18.01
N TRP A 82 1.25 14.52 -18.01
CA TRP A 82 1.86 15.82 -18.31
C TRP A 82 1.87 16.17 -19.79
N GLN A 83 2.03 15.17 -20.67
CA GLN A 83 1.95 15.37 -22.11
C GLN A 83 0.56 15.88 -22.54
N ASN A 84 -0.50 15.39 -21.88
CA ASN A 84 -1.87 15.82 -22.12
C ASN A 84 -2.21 17.21 -21.54
N LYS A 85 -1.34 17.79 -20.72
CA LYS A 85 -1.46 19.19 -20.30
C LYS A 85 -0.79 20.08 -21.35
N LEU A 86 -1.46 21.16 -21.74
CA LEU A 86 -0.90 22.21 -22.62
C LEU A 86 0.17 23.01 -21.87
N LEU A 87 1.33 22.38 -21.67
CA LEU A 87 2.49 22.98 -21.03
C LEU A 87 3.45 23.53 -22.09
N SER A 88 4.03 24.69 -21.80
CA SER A 88 5.11 25.26 -22.61
C SER A 88 6.31 24.28 -22.66
N TRP A 89 7.12 24.38 -23.70
CA TRP A 89 8.31 23.53 -23.86
C TRP A 89 9.30 23.68 -22.69
N VAL A 90 9.46 24.90 -22.17
CA VAL A 90 10.32 25.19 -21.00
C VAL A 90 9.78 24.47 -19.76
N SER A 91 8.47 24.55 -19.52
CA SER A 91 7.82 23.87 -18.39
C SER A 91 7.96 22.34 -18.47
N LYS A 92 7.85 21.77 -19.68
CA LYS A 92 8.07 20.33 -19.93
C LYS A 92 9.51 19.91 -19.63
N LYS A 93 10.51 20.70 -20.04
CA LYS A 93 11.93 20.45 -19.72
C LYS A 93 12.21 20.48 -18.22
N VAL A 94 11.66 21.47 -17.52
CA VAL A 94 11.83 21.60 -16.06
C VAL A 94 11.22 20.40 -15.33
N LEU A 95 10.03 19.94 -15.72
CA LEU A 95 9.39 18.77 -15.12
C LEU A 95 10.23 17.50 -15.31
N ILE A 96 10.72 17.24 -16.52
CA ILE A 96 11.57 16.08 -16.80
C ILE A 96 12.83 16.10 -15.92
N LYS A 97 13.47 17.27 -15.78
CA LYS A 97 14.69 17.44 -14.96
C LYS A 97 14.46 17.23 -13.45
N ASN A 98 13.27 17.50 -12.94
CA ASN A 98 12.97 17.32 -11.51
C ASN A 98 12.54 15.89 -11.16
N VAL A 99 12.25 15.05 -12.15
CA VAL A 99 11.65 13.72 -11.99
C VAL A 99 12.61 12.61 -12.41
N ALA A 100 13.49 12.89 -13.38
CA ALA A 100 14.61 12.03 -13.78
C ALA A 100 15.80 12.22 -12.84
#